data_AF-A0ABD0MK22-F1
#
_entry.id   AF-A0ABD0MK22-F1
#
_cell.length_a   1.000
_cell.length_b   1.000
_cell.length_c   1.000
_cell.angle_alpha   90.00
_cell.angle_beta   90.00
_cell.angle_gamma   90.00
#
_symmetry.space_group_name_H-M   'P 1'
#
loop_
_entity.id
_entity.type
_entity.pdbx_description
1 polymer ?
#
loop_
_entity_poly.entity_id
_entity_poly.type
_entity_poly.pdbx_seq_one_letter_code
_entity_poly.pdbx_strand_id
1 'polypeptide(L)'
;MVGDLHTFSVNESCLEFGVADPHVILRPRPGYVPKVPTTPFRDQVVNLQVLPLKEADPAFALLCPVCALRIYVERTQSFRHWVVDAITLAYQSQ
;
A
#
# COMPACT_ATOMS: atom_id res chain seq x y z
N MET A 1 10.19 12.19 8.73
CA MET A 1 9.17 11.96 7.68
C MET A 1 9.46 10.77 6.76
N VAL A 2 10.72 10.34 6.53
CA VAL A 2 11.00 9.11 5.73
C VAL A 2 10.94 7.82 6.57
N GLY A 3 11.28 7.90 7.86
CA GLY A 3 11.35 6.72 8.75
C GLY A 3 10.01 6.01 8.98
N ASP A 4 8.89 6.72 8.79
CA ASP A 4 7.57 6.19 9.09
C ASP A 4 6.84 5.66 7.84
N LEU A 5 7.41 5.80 6.64
CA LEU A 5 6.83 5.19 5.43
C LEU A 5 6.83 3.65 5.52
N HIS A 6 7.72 3.08 6.32
CA HIS A 6 7.77 1.65 6.63
C HIS A 6 6.54 1.13 7.40
N THR A 7 5.64 2.00 7.89
CA THR A 7 4.38 1.55 8.53
C THR A 7 3.36 1.05 7.53
N PHE A 8 3.39 1.57 6.31
CA PHE A 8 2.39 1.28 5.29
C PHE A 8 2.78 0.04 4.49
N SER A 9 1.77 -0.71 4.08
CA SER A 9 1.91 -1.94 3.31
C SER A 9 0.83 -1.99 2.24
N VAL A 10 1.15 -2.66 1.14
CA VAL A 10 0.20 -2.97 0.05
C VAL A 10 -0.61 -4.25 0.32
N ASN A 11 -0.46 -4.85 1.51
CA ASN A 11 -1.31 -5.95 1.94
C ASN A 11 -2.77 -5.48 2.06
N GLU A 12 -3.72 -6.35 1.77
CA GLU A 12 -5.17 -6.05 1.77
C GLU A 12 -5.68 -5.55 3.13
N SER A 13 -5.08 -5.99 4.25
CA SER A 13 -5.40 -5.49 5.59
C SER A 13 -4.99 -4.02 5.82
N CYS A 14 -4.07 -3.51 5.00
CA CYS A 14 -3.46 -2.20 5.14
C CYS A 14 -3.85 -1.23 4.00
N LEU A 15 -4.55 -1.71 2.97
CA LEU A 15 -4.84 -0.95 1.76
C LEU A 15 -6.24 -1.26 1.24
N GLU A 16 -7.03 -0.22 1.04
CA GLU A 16 -8.42 -0.32 0.56
C GLU A 16 -8.67 0.71 -0.54
N PHE A 17 -9.07 0.24 -1.72
CA PHE A 17 -9.51 1.12 -2.81
C PHE A 17 -10.99 1.43 -2.69
N GLY A 18 -11.36 2.68 -2.96
CA GLY A 18 -12.77 3.08 -3.03
C GLY A 18 -13.51 2.40 -4.19
N VAL A 19 -14.84 2.32 -4.10
CA VAL A 19 -15.68 1.81 -5.20
C VAL A 19 -15.51 2.68 -6.44
N ALA A 20 -15.20 2.07 -7.59
CA ALA A 20 -14.79 2.76 -8.82
C ALA A 20 -13.48 3.55 -8.70
N ASP A 21 -12.68 3.22 -7.68
CA ASP A 21 -11.30 3.64 -7.55
C ASP A 21 -10.99 5.16 -7.42
N PRO A 22 -11.89 6.02 -6.88
CA PRO A 22 -11.64 7.45 -6.80
C PRO A 22 -10.61 7.82 -5.71
N HIS A 23 -10.28 6.88 -4.82
CA HIS A 23 -9.32 7.08 -3.75
C HIS A 23 -8.76 5.74 -3.26
N VAL A 24 -7.68 5.82 -2.49
CA VAL A 24 -7.12 4.68 -1.74
C VAL A 24 -6.80 5.07 -0.31
N ILE A 25 -7.18 4.20 0.61
CA ILE A 25 -6.95 4.32 2.04
C ILE A 25 -5.78 3.41 2.40
N LEU A 26 -4.73 4.00 2.98
CA LEU A 26 -3.54 3.33 3.48
C LEU A 26 -3.56 3.38 5.01
N ARG A 27 -3.48 2.22 5.63
CA ARG A 27 -3.48 2.04 7.08
C ARG A 27 -2.12 1.51 7.53
N PRO A 28 -1.64 1.92 8.72
CA PRO A 28 -0.45 1.31 9.32
C PRO A 28 -0.66 -0.19 9.53
N ARG A 29 0.42 -0.97 9.43
CA ARG A 29 0.40 -2.40 9.76
C ARG A 29 -0.09 -2.61 11.20
N PRO A 30 -1.04 -3.53 11.44
CA PRO A 30 -1.44 -3.92 12.78
C PRO A 30 -0.21 -4.35 13.60
N GLY A 31 -0.05 -3.79 14.79
CA GLY A 31 1.07 -4.09 15.69
C GLY A 31 2.39 -3.39 15.38
N TYR A 32 2.43 -2.46 14.42
CA TYR A 32 3.61 -1.62 14.22
C TYR A 32 3.85 -0.73 15.44
N VAL A 33 5.08 -0.77 15.99
CA VAL A 33 5.54 0.10 17.07
C VAL A 33 6.67 0.99 16.54
N PRO A 34 6.50 2.32 16.50
CA PRO A 34 7.55 3.24 16.08
C PRO A 34 8.81 3.09 16.93
N LYS A 35 9.98 3.06 16.28
CA LYS A 35 11.29 2.95 16.98
C LYS A 35 11.60 4.17 17.86
N VAL A 36 11.09 5.33 17.47
CA VAL A 36 11.20 6.57 18.24
C VAL A 36 9.77 7.05 18.51
N PRO A 37 9.34 7.18 19.77
CA PRO A 37 8.03 7.70 20.12
C PRO A 37 7.99 9.23 19.98
N THR A 38 8.11 9.74 18.76
CA THR A 38 7.92 11.17 18.47
C THR A 38 6.52 11.39 17.91
N THR A 39 5.61 11.97 18.71
CA THR A 39 4.24 12.45 18.35
C THR A 39 3.27 11.35 17.82
N PRO A 40 1.93 11.56 17.77
CA PRO A 40 0.98 10.44 17.79
C PRO A 40 0.91 9.76 16.42
N PHE A 41 1.82 8.80 16.21
CA PHE A 41 1.81 7.87 15.08
C PHE A 41 0.87 6.68 15.32
N ARG A 42 0.04 6.74 16.37
CA ARG A 42 -1.07 5.81 16.55
C ARG A 42 -2.10 6.15 15.49
N ASP A 43 -2.18 5.30 14.47
CA ASP A 43 -3.32 5.19 13.57
C ASP A 43 -3.48 6.32 12.53
N GLN A 44 -2.38 6.90 12.05
CA GLN A 44 -2.46 7.79 10.88
C GLN A 44 -2.85 7.00 9.63
N VAL A 45 -4.12 7.14 9.26
CA VAL A 45 -4.67 6.67 8.00
C VAL A 45 -4.38 7.72 6.92
N VAL A 46 -3.71 7.30 5.85
CA VAL A 46 -3.43 8.15 4.69
C VAL A 46 -4.50 7.91 3.64
N ASN A 47 -5.15 8.98 3.18
CA ASN A 47 -6.14 8.94 2.10
C ASN A 47 -5.56 9.65 0.87
N LEU A 48 -5.30 8.88 -0.19
CA LEU A 48 -4.88 9.42 -1.48
C LEU A 48 -6.10 9.53 -2.39
N GLN A 49 -6.34 10.72 -2.92
CA GLN A 49 -7.42 10.99 -3.85
C GLN A 49 -6.92 10.91 -5.30
N VAL A 50 -7.78 10.49 -6.21
CA VAL A 50 -7.51 10.63 -7.65
C VAL A 50 -7.41 12.11 -7.96
N LEU A 51 -6.28 12.51 -8.53
CA LEU A 51 -6.14 13.87 -9.06
C LEU A 51 -6.91 13.95 -10.38
N PRO A 52 -7.77 14.97 -10.57
CA PRO A 52 -8.52 15.11 -11.81
C PRO A 52 -7.54 15.27 -12.97
N LEU A 53 -7.49 14.25 -13.82
CA LEU A 53 -6.60 14.21 -14.95
C LEU A 53 -7.27 14.89 -16.14
N LYS A 54 -6.67 16.00 -16.59
CA LYS A 54 -7.27 16.87 -17.62
C LYS A 54 -7.30 16.22 -19.01
N GLU A 55 -6.52 15.17 -19.25
CA GLU A 55 -6.42 14.46 -20.53
C GLU A 55 -6.28 12.95 -20.34
N ALA A 56 -6.98 12.18 -21.19
CA ALA A 56 -7.14 10.73 -21.12
C ALA A 56 -5.94 9.92 -21.66
N ASP A 57 -4.73 10.50 -21.69
CA ASP A 57 -3.56 9.76 -22.16
C ASP A 57 -3.11 8.74 -21.09
N PRO A 58 -2.98 7.44 -21.45
CA PRO A 58 -2.58 6.38 -20.53
C PRO A 58 -1.22 6.62 -19.86
N ALA A 59 -0.31 7.44 -20.43
CA ALA A 59 0.92 7.84 -19.75
C ALA A 59 0.66 8.64 -18.47
N PHE A 60 -0.43 9.41 -18.44
CA PHE A 60 -0.84 10.19 -17.28
C PHE A 60 -1.51 9.37 -16.18
N ALA A 61 -1.87 8.10 -16.44
CA ALA A 61 -2.27 7.18 -15.38
C ALA A 61 -1.16 6.98 -14.34
N LEU A 62 0.12 7.07 -14.75
CA LEU A 62 1.26 7.06 -13.82
C LEU A 62 1.39 8.35 -13.00
N LEU A 63 0.77 9.44 -13.45
CA LEU A 63 0.73 10.73 -12.74
C LEU A 63 -0.42 10.80 -11.73
N CYS A 64 -1.37 9.86 -11.77
CA CYS A 64 -2.38 9.68 -10.74
C CYS A 64 -1.85 8.72 -9.66
N PRO A 65 -1.62 9.18 -8.42
CA PRO A 65 -1.06 8.33 -7.36
C PRO A 65 -1.88 7.07 -7.08
N VAL A 66 -3.21 7.17 -7.19
CA VAL A 66 -4.14 6.06 -6.98
C VAL A 66 -3.98 5.00 -8.08
N CYS A 67 -3.89 5.43 -9.35
CA CYS A 67 -3.71 4.53 -10.49
C CYS A 67 -2.31 3.90 -10.48
N ALA A 68 -1.27 4.69 -10.22
CA ALA A 68 0.11 4.20 -10.12
C ALA A 68 0.24 3.12 -9.02
N LEU A 69 -0.38 3.35 -7.86
CA LEU A 69 -0.39 2.37 -6.78
C LEU A 69 -1.16 1.10 -7.16
N ARG A 70 -2.31 1.21 -7.84
CA ARG A 70 -3.05 0.03 -8.31
C ARG A 70 -2.25 -0.82 -9.28
N ILE A 71 -1.66 -0.19 -10.29
CA ILE A 71 -0.82 -0.88 -11.27
C ILE A 71 0.33 -1.61 -10.57
N TYR A 72 0.94 -0.98 -9.56
CA TYR A 72 1.99 -1.62 -8.77
C TYR A 72 1.45 -2.84 -7.99
N VAL A 73 0.32 -2.70 -7.29
CA VAL A 73 -0.30 -3.78 -6.51
C VAL A 73 -0.65 -4.98 -7.37
N GLU A 74 -1.24 -4.74 -8.54
CA GLU A 74 -1.61 -5.77 -9.53
C GLU A 74 -0.38 -6.48 -10.08
N ARG A 75 0.61 -5.71 -10.58
CA ARG A 75 1.82 -6.27 -11.19
C ARG A 75 2.67 -7.07 -10.21
N THR A 76 2.61 -6.74 -8.92
CA THR A 76 3.39 -7.42 -7.88
C THR A 76 2.62 -8.51 -7.14
N GLN A 77 1.34 -8.74 -7.43
CA GLN A 77 0.49 -9.68 -6.69
C GLN A 77 1.07 -11.09 -6.66
N SER A 78 1.42 -11.65 -7.83
CA SER A 78 1.95 -13.02 -7.93
C SER A 78 3.28 -13.18 -7.20
N PHE A 79 4.16 -12.18 -7.28
CA PHE A 79 5.43 -12.20 -6.56
C PHE A 79 5.22 -12.17 -5.04
N ARG A 80 4.28 -11.36 -4.56
CA ARG A 80 3.96 -11.29 -3.12
C ARG A 80 3.38 -12.59 -2.59
N HIS A 81 2.47 -13.23 -3.32
CA HIS A 81 1.96 -14.56 -2.96
C HIS A 81 3.07 -15.60 -2.92
N TRP A 82 3.90 -15.67 -3.96
CA TRP A 82 5.02 -16.60 -4.01
C TRP A 82 5.99 -16.46 -2.84
N VAL A 83 6.33 -15.22 -2.44
CA VAL A 83 7.21 -14.98 -1.27
C VAL A 83 6.57 -15.50 0.01
N VAL A 84 5.27 -15.28 0.22
CA VAL A 84 4.55 -15.77 1.42
C VAL A 84 4.50 -17.29 1.44
N ASP A 85 4.22 -17.92 0.30
CA ASP A 85 4.18 -19.38 0.17
C ASP A 85 5.55 -20.00 0.44
N ALA A 86 6.61 -19.44 -0.14
CA ALA A 86 7.99 -19.91 0.05
C ALA A 86 8.42 -19.83 1.53
N ILE A 87 8.09 -18.73 2.21
CA ILE A 87 8.35 -18.57 3.64
C ILE A 87 7.55 -19.62 4.43
N THR A 88 6.26 -19.78 4.14
CA THR A 88 5.38 -20.73 4.85
C THR A 88 5.89 -22.16 4.72
N LEU A 89 6.30 -22.57 3.51
CA LEU A 89 6.89 -23.88 3.25
C LEU A 89 8.19 -24.11 4.04
N ALA A 90 9.06 -23.10 4.11
CA ALA A 90 10.29 -23.19 4.88
C ALA A 90 10.02 -23.43 6.39
N TYR A 91 9.03 -22.74 6.96
CA TYR A 91 8.66 -22.92 8.37
C TYR A 91 7.94 -24.25 8.67
N GLN A 92 7.23 -24.83 7.70
CA GLN A 92 6.59 -26.14 7.87
C GLN A 92 7.57 -27.32 7.77
N SER A 93 8.77 -27.09 7.22
CA SER A 93 9.83 -28.08 7.10
C SER A 93 10.76 -28.16 8.33
N GLN A 94 10.47 -27.39 9.38
CA GLN A 94 11.14 -27.43 10.69
C GLN A 94 10.29 -28.16 11.73
#